data_AF-A0A8B8BZT4-F1
#
_entry.id   AF-A0A8B8BZT4-F1
#
_cell.length_a   1.000
_cell.length_b   1.000
_cell.length_c   1.000
_cell.angle_alpha   90.00
_cell.angle_beta   90.00
_cell.angle_gamma   90.00
#
_symmetry.space_group_name_H-M   'P 1'
#
loop_
_entity.id
_entity.type
_entity.pdbx_description
1 polymer ?
#
loop_
_entity_poly.entity_id
_entity_poly.type
_entity_poly.pdbx_seq_one_letter_code
_entity_poly.pdbx_strand_id
1 'polypeptide(L)'
;MDSEAVTTHLKFTEKQLKQSEEENDKKQTLSVSSSVTKVREYCVRGIGNVWHVSVDKLERLLVSDSNGNLVQIDQQGNLLQKIKTYGEFEGYHTATQDGDFIYTDKKKKVIYRITPDKNITEFIKTGDWRPLSIHFSRINEDILVGMVNCYNNKARVTRYNKTGKVLQNIQKHNNGEELYGYPRCITSMGISVHQTITNAL
;
A
#
# COMPACT_ATOMS: atom_id res chain seq x y z
N MET A 1 -42.05 3.08 20.87
CA MET A 1 -40.77 3.27 21.56
C MET A 1 -39.74 3.62 20.52
N ASP A 2 -38.84 4.57 20.84
CA ASP A 2 -37.56 4.86 20.15
C ASP A 2 -37.43 6.13 19.27
N SER A 3 -38.15 7.23 19.55
CA SER A 3 -37.78 8.56 19.01
C SER A 3 -37.07 9.50 20.01
N GLU A 4 -37.29 9.30 21.32
CA GLU A 4 -36.66 10.14 22.35
C GLU A 4 -35.19 9.76 22.63
N ALA A 5 -34.83 8.48 22.48
CA ALA A 5 -33.46 7.99 22.68
C ALA A 5 -32.48 8.46 21.58
N VAL A 6 -32.97 8.60 20.34
CA VAL A 6 -32.17 9.09 19.20
C VAL A 6 -31.87 10.59 19.35
N THR A 7 -32.84 11.35 19.85
CA THR A 7 -32.74 12.81 20.02
C THR A 7 -31.81 13.20 21.18
N THR A 8 -31.74 12.38 22.22
CA THR A 8 -30.82 12.55 23.36
C THR A 8 -29.38 12.21 22.99
N HIS A 9 -29.16 11.18 22.16
CA HIS A 9 -27.82 10.82 21.69
C HIS A 9 -27.20 11.88 20.77
N LEU A 10 -28.00 12.49 19.88
CA LEU A 10 -27.55 13.57 18.99
C LEU A 10 -27.14 14.84 19.78
N LYS A 11 -27.93 15.24 20.78
CA LYS A 11 -27.61 16.39 21.65
C LYS A 11 -26.38 16.16 22.53
N PHE A 12 -26.13 14.93 22.98
CA PHE A 12 -24.92 14.59 23.74
C PHE A 12 -23.67 14.70 22.85
N THR A 13 -23.79 14.29 21.58
CA THR A 13 -22.68 14.29 20.61
C THR A 13 -22.31 15.70 20.15
N GLU A 14 -23.29 16.59 19.93
CA GLU A 14 -23.04 18.01 19.61
C GLU A 14 -22.35 18.76 20.76
N LYS A 15 -22.66 18.42 22.02
CA LYS A 15 -22.05 19.07 23.18
C LYS A 15 -20.59 18.65 23.37
N GLN A 16 -20.26 17.39 23.07
CA GLN A 16 -18.86 16.93 23.04
C GLN A 16 -18.08 17.51 21.85
N LEU A 17 -18.71 17.69 20.69
CA LEU A 17 -18.09 18.33 19.52
C LEU A 17 -17.69 19.78 19.84
N LYS A 18 -18.61 20.55 20.45
CA LYS A 18 -18.36 21.95 20.84
C LYS A 18 -17.33 22.10 21.96
N GLN A 19 -17.31 21.19 22.95
CA GLN A 19 -16.25 21.18 23.96
C GLN A 19 -14.87 20.84 23.37
N SER A 20 -14.81 19.98 22.34
CA SER A 20 -13.55 19.67 21.65
C SER A 20 -13.08 20.80 20.73
N GLU A 21 -13.99 21.63 20.22
CA GLU A 21 -13.66 22.83 19.43
C GLU A 21 -13.11 23.95 20.32
N GLU A 22 -13.64 24.14 21.54
CA GLU A 22 -13.15 25.14 22.49
C GLU A 22 -11.80 24.78 23.14
N GLU A 23 -11.45 23.49 23.28
CA GLU A 23 -10.11 23.08 23.77
C GLU A 23 -9.01 23.15 22.70
N ASN A 24 -9.36 23.14 21.40
CA ASN A 24 -8.39 23.14 20.30
C ASN A 24 -7.92 24.55 19.88
N ASP A 25 -8.53 25.60 20.45
CA ASP A 25 -8.14 27.01 20.21
C ASP A 25 -6.88 27.44 20.99
N LYS A 26 -6.31 26.53 21.79
CA LYS A 26 -4.89 26.61 22.13
C LYS A 26 -4.11 26.17 20.91
N LYS A 27 -3.80 27.14 20.05
CA LYS A 27 -2.88 27.08 18.90
C LYS A 27 -1.61 26.31 19.30
N GLN A 28 -1.67 24.98 19.22
CA GLN A 28 -0.54 24.11 19.46
C GLN A 28 0.34 24.29 18.24
N THR A 29 1.21 25.28 18.33
CA THR A 29 2.23 25.53 17.33
C THR A 29 3.16 24.34 17.47
N LEU A 30 2.88 23.27 16.72
CA LEU A 30 3.83 22.19 16.49
C LEU A 30 5.05 22.85 15.87
N SER A 31 6.01 23.19 16.73
CA SER A 31 7.33 23.59 16.31
C SER A 31 7.95 22.37 15.65
N VAL A 32 7.76 22.24 14.34
CA VAL A 32 8.46 21.26 13.52
C VAL A 32 9.89 21.76 13.36
N SER A 33 10.65 21.72 14.44
CA SER A 33 12.10 21.74 14.37
C SER A 33 12.58 20.30 14.49
N SER A 34 12.39 19.54 13.41
CA SER A 34 13.17 18.33 13.19
C SER A 34 14.31 18.72 12.26
N SER A 35 15.51 18.93 12.81
CA SER A 35 16.71 18.92 12.00
C SER A 35 16.82 17.55 11.35
N VAL A 36 16.53 17.47 10.04
CA VAL A 36 16.68 16.22 9.29
C VAL A 36 18.17 15.93 9.21
N THR A 37 18.61 14.92 9.97
CA THR A 37 19.99 14.46 9.92
C THR A 37 20.05 13.26 8.99
N LYS A 38 20.91 13.34 7.97
CA LYS A 38 21.17 12.19 7.09
C LYS A 38 21.77 11.05 7.91
N VAL A 39 21.02 9.95 8.06
CA VAL A 39 21.46 8.78 8.83
C VAL A 39 22.39 7.90 8.00
N ARG A 40 22.02 7.64 6.73
CA ARG A 40 22.79 6.77 5.83
C ARG A 40 22.45 7.06 4.37
N GLU A 41 23.30 6.62 3.46
CA GLU A 41 23.09 6.64 2.00
C GLU A 41 23.53 5.31 1.40
N TYR A 42 22.78 4.84 0.41
CA TYR A 42 23.01 3.57 -0.27
C TYR A 42 23.17 3.79 -1.76
N CYS A 43 24.22 3.21 -2.35
CA CYS A 43 24.42 3.17 -3.80
C CYS A 43 24.03 1.79 -4.33
N VAL A 44 22.88 1.69 -4.99
CA VAL A 44 22.37 0.43 -5.54
C VAL A 44 22.83 0.26 -6.98
N ARG A 45 23.61 -0.78 -7.26
CA ARG A 45 24.06 -1.10 -8.62
C ARG A 45 23.05 -1.97 -9.35
N GLY A 46 22.99 -1.84 -10.68
CA GLY A 46 22.23 -2.74 -11.55
C GLY A 46 20.72 -2.50 -11.59
N ILE A 47 20.27 -1.33 -11.12
CA ILE A 47 18.90 -0.84 -11.22
C ILE A 47 18.93 0.51 -11.96
N GLY A 48 17.88 0.81 -12.73
CA GLY A 48 17.75 2.13 -13.39
C GLY A 48 17.32 3.22 -12.41
N ASN A 49 16.41 4.08 -12.83
CA ASN A 49 15.77 5.05 -11.92
C ASN A 49 15.01 4.32 -10.82
N VAL A 50 15.29 4.64 -9.56
CA VAL A 50 14.61 4.07 -8.40
C VAL A 50 13.19 4.64 -8.31
N TRP A 51 12.20 3.77 -8.16
CA TRP A 51 10.78 4.13 -8.10
C TRP A 51 10.14 3.86 -6.75
N HIS A 52 10.45 2.71 -6.15
CA HIS A 52 9.88 2.36 -4.86
C HIS A 52 10.94 1.63 -4.01
N VAL A 53 10.94 1.94 -2.72
CA VAL A 53 11.84 1.38 -1.72
C VAL A 53 11.01 0.88 -0.56
N SER A 54 11.17 -0.38 -0.21
CA SER A 54 10.63 -0.96 1.01
C SER A 54 11.76 -1.35 1.95
N VAL A 55 11.56 -1.12 3.24
CA VAL A 55 12.54 -1.45 4.29
C VAL A 55 11.89 -2.40 5.28
N ASP A 56 12.57 -3.50 5.58
CA ASP A 56 12.11 -4.46 6.59
C ASP A 56 12.69 -4.19 7.98
N LYS A 57 12.31 -5.01 8.96
CA LYS A 57 12.80 -4.96 10.34
C LYS A 57 14.33 -5.15 10.47
N LEU A 58 14.95 -5.84 9.50
CA LEU A 58 16.38 -6.14 9.51
C LEU A 58 17.19 -5.07 8.76
N GLU A 59 16.58 -3.90 8.50
CA GLU A 59 17.15 -2.79 7.74
C GLU A 59 17.60 -3.18 6.32
N ARG A 60 17.02 -4.24 5.76
CA ARG A 60 17.24 -4.62 4.37
C ARG A 60 16.32 -3.80 3.50
N LEU A 61 16.80 -3.45 2.32
CA LEU A 61 16.02 -2.68 1.36
C LEU A 61 15.67 -3.56 0.18
N LEU A 62 14.41 -3.48 -0.25
CA LEU A 62 13.96 -3.95 -1.54
C LEU A 62 13.67 -2.72 -2.40
N VAL A 63 14.35 -2.62 -3.53
CA VAL A 63 14.35 -1.43 -4.40
C VAL A 63 13.85 -1.84 -5.78
N SER A 64 12.90 -1.09 -6.33
CA SER A 64 12.40 -1.29 -7.69
C SER A 64 12.78 -0.19 -8.66
N ASP A 65 12.95 -0.55 -9.93
CA ASP A 65 12.90 0.40 -11.05
C ASP A 65 11.65 0.22 -11.92
N SER A 66 11.49 1.11 -12.90
CA SER A 66 10.41 1.09 -13.89
C SER A 66 10.52 -0.03 -14.92
N ASN A 67 11.65 -0.74 -14.95
CA ASN A 67 11.88 -1.84 -15.89
C ASN A 67 11.54 -3.19 -15.27
N GLY A 68 10.91 -3.21 -14.08
CA GLY A 68 10.53 -4.43 -13.37
C GLY A 68 11.71 -5.14 -12.71
N ASN A 69 12.84 -4.47 -12.51
CA ASN A 69 13.93 -5.02 -11.71
C ASN A 69 13.65 -4.74 -10.24
N LEU A 70 13.75 -5.79 -9.41
CA LEU A 70 13.81 -5.69 -7.95
C LEU A 70 15.20 -6.08 -7.48
N VAL A 71 15.79 -5.24 -6.64
CA VAL A 71 17.11 -5.47 -6.04
C VAL A 71 16.94 -5.46 -4.53
N GLN A 72 17.38 -6.54 -3.88
CA GLN A 72 17.46 -6.61 -2.44
C GLN A 72 18.89 -6.33 -1.98
N ILE A 73 19.06 -5.41 -1.04
CA ILE A 73 20.34 -5.10 -0.41
C ILE A 73 20.26 -5.26 1.11
N ASP A 74 21.38 -5.59 1.74
CA ASP A 74 21.49 -5.56 3.19
C ASP A 74 21.73 -4.14 3.73
N GLN A 75 21.75 -4.01 5.05
CA GLN A 75 22.01 -2.74 5.76
C GLN A 75 23.42 -2.16 5.48
N GLN A 76 24.36 -2.93 4.95
CA GLN A 76 25.68 -2.46 4.51
C GLN A 76 25.69 -2.01 3.04
N GLY A 77 24.59 -2.22 2.31
CA GLY A 77 24.48 -1.93 0.88
C GLY A 77 24.99 -3.05 -0.03
N ASN A 78 25.26 -4.24 0.50
CA ASN A 78 25.64 -5.39 -0.33
C ASN A 78 24.43 -5.94 -1.06
N LEU A 79 24.62 -6.29 -2.33
CA LEU A 79 23.60 -6.94 -3.15
C LEU A 79 23.34 -8.37 -2.65
N LEU A 80 22.12 -8.63 -2.17
CA LEU A 80 21.69 -9.94 -1.73
C LEU A 80 21.10 -10.76 -2.89
N GLN A 81 20.27 -10.14 -3.72
CA GLN A 81 19.67 -10.77 -4.90
C GLN A 81 19.07 -9.75 -5.87
N LYS A 82 18.86 -10.19 -7.11
CA LYS A 82 18.20 -9.44 -8.18
C LYS A 82 17.09 -10.29 -8.80
N ILE A 83 15.91 -9.72 -8.91
CA ILE A 83 14.71 -10.40 -9.39
C ILE A 83 14.15 -9.63 -10.59
N LYS A 84 13.78 -10.36 -11.65
CA LYS A 84 13.07 -9.79 -12.79
C LYS A 84 11.58 -10.06 -12.64
N THR A 85 10.79 -9.00 -12.68
CA THR A 85 9.33 -9.02 -12.59
C THR A 85 8.71 -8.29 -13.77
N TYR A 86 7.38 -8.27 -13.82
CA TYR A 86 6.61 -7.41 -14.72
C TYR A 86 6.00 -6.20 -14.00
N GLY A 87 6.59 -5.74 -12.89
CA GLY A 87 6.24 -4.45 -12.29
C GLY A 87 6.80 -3.27 -13.10
N GLU A 88 6.18 -2.10 -13.01
CA GLU A 88 6.66 -0.88 -13.66
C GLU A 88 6.67 0.29 -12.66
N PHE A 89 5.71 1.22 -12.78
CA PHE A 89 5.66 2.48 -12.04
C PHE A 89 4.78 2.41 -10.78
N GLU A 90 4.35 1.21 -10.40
CA GLU A 90 3.42 0.99 -9.30
C GLU A 90 4.12 0.70 -7.95
N GLY A 91 3.40 0.89 -6.84
CA GLY A 91 3.83 0.42 -5.52
C GLY A 91 3.63 -1.09 -5.38
N TYR A 92 4.38 -1.89 -6.15
CA TYR A 92 4.09 -3.31 -6.36
C TYR A 92 4.84 -4.26 -5.40
N HIS A 93 5.55 -3.74 -4.41
CA HIS A 93 6.21 -4.52 -3.37
C HIS A 93 6.10 -3.84 -2.00
N THR A 94 6.22 -4.58 -0.90
CA THR A 94 6.18 -4.03 0.46
C THR A 94 6.87 -4.98 1.45
N ALA A 95 7.32 -4.45 2.59
CA ALA A 95 7.86 -5.25 3.68
C ALA A 95 6.74 -5.62 4.66
N THR A 96 6.81 -6.84 5.20
CA THR A 96 5.90 -7.34 6.24
C THR A 96 6.51 -7.17 7.63
N GLN A 97 5.69 -7.33 8.67
CA GLN A 97 6.16 -7.27 10.05
C GLN A 97 7.08 -8.44 10.44
N ASP A 98 6.96 -9.57 9.74
CA ASP A 98 7.76 -10.78 9.97
C ASP A 98 9.18 -10.69 9.37
N GLY A 99 9.47 -9.63 8.62
CA GLY A 99 10.74 -9.47 7.91
C GLY A 99 10.75 -10.09 6.51
N ASP A 100 9.61 -10.59 6.03
CA ASP A 100 9.44 -10.97 4.63
C ASP A 100 9.22 -9.72 3.77
N PHE A 101 9.58 -9.80 2.49
CA PHE A 101 9.01 -8.91 1.46
C PHE A 101 7.93 -9.65 0.70
N ILE A 102 6.90 -8.94 0.27
CA ILE A 102 5.93 -9.43 -0.70
C ILE A 102 5.91 -8.50 -1.91
N TYR A 103 5.75 -9.06 -3.09
CA TYR A 103 5.66 -8.29 -4.33
C TYR A 103 4.69 -8.93 -5.32
N THR A 104 4.18 -8.12 -6.23
CA THR A 104 3.23 -8.57 -7.24
C THR A 104 3.90 -8.67 -8.62
N ASP A 105 3.47 -9.65 -9.41
CA ASP A 105 3.83 -9.77 -10.82
C ASP A 105 2.55 -9.71 -11.66
N LYS A 106 2.36 -8.59 -12.36
CA LYS A 106 1.11 -8.29 -13.07
C LYS A 106 0.86 -9.19 -14.28
N LYS A 107 1.91 -9.74 -14.90
CA LYS A 107 1.79 -10.64 -16.06
C LYS A 107 1.53 -12.07 -15.60
N LYS A 108 2.24 -12.52 -14.56
CA LYS A 108 2.03 -13.85 -13.98
C LYS A 108 0.74 -13.93 -13.16
N LYS A 109 0.18 -12.80 -12.73
CA LYS A 109 -1.03 -12.72 -11.89
C LYS A 109 -0.83 -13.46 -10.55
N VAL A 110 0.34 -13.21 -9.94
CA VAL A 110 0.77 -13.84 -8.70
C VAL A 110 1.38 -12.78 -7.78
N ILE A 111 1.16 -12.97 -6.49
CA ILE A 111 1.88 -12.30 -5.40
C ILE A 111 2.92 -13.30 -4.89
N TYR A 112 4.18 -12.88 -4.87
CA TYR A 112 5.31 -13.63 -4.37
C TYR A 112 5.70 -13.16 -2.98
N ARG A 113 6.33 -14.05 -2.23
CA ARG A 113 6.94 -13.77 -0.93
C ARG A 113 8.43 -14.08 -1.00
N ILE A 114 9.22 -13.18 -0.43
CA ILE A 114 10.67 -13.30 -0.24
C ILE A 114 10.91 -13.41 1.26
N THR A 115 11.40 -14.56 1.71
CA THR A 115 11.74 -14.80 3.12
C THR A 115 13.14 -14.28 3.45
N PRO A 116 13.53 -14.19 4.74
CA PRO A 116 14.82 -13.63 5.12
C PRO A 116 16.03 -14.38 4.57
N ASP A 117 15.90 -15.68 4.34
CA ASP A 117 16.88 -16.56 3.70
C ASP A 117 16.98 -16.39 2.17
N LYS A 118 16.23 -15.42 1.60
CA LYS A 118 16.18 -15.06 0.18
C LYS A 118 15.41 -16.06 -0.70
N ASN A 119 14.66 -16.98 -0.11
CA ASN A 119 13.80 -17.87 -0.88
C ASN A 119 12.58 -17.11 -1.43
N ILE A 120 12.24 -17.40 -2.69
CA ILE A 120 11.10 -16.80 -3.38
C ILE A 120 10.04 -17.88 -3.59
N THR A 121 8.83 -17.64 -3.11
CA THR A 121 7.70 -18.57 -3.23
C THR A 121 6.46 -17.88 -3.77
N GLU A 122 5.65 -18.60 -4.56
CA GLU A 122 4.30 -18.14 -4.90
C GLU A 122 3.46 -18.11 -3.62
N PHE A 123 2.85 -16.97 -3.34
CA PHE A 123 2.07 -16.79 -2.13
C PHE A 123 0.56 -16.72 -2.40
N ILE A 124 0.13 -15.86 -3.33
CA ILE A 124 -1.30 -15.70 -3.68
C ILE A 124 -1.45 -15.67 -5.21
N LYS A 125 -2.30 -16.53 -5.75
CA LYS A 125 -2.73 -16.45 -7.17
C LYS A 125 -3.95 -15.55 -7.28
N THR A 126 -3.91 -14.58 -8.19
CA THR A 126 -5.00 -13.58 -8.32
C THR A 126 -6.04 -13.96 -9.37
N GLY A 127 -5.91 -15.14 -9.99
CA GLY A 127 -6.80 -15.61 -11.05
C GLY A 127 -6.68 -14.73 -12.28
N ASP A 128 -7.80 -14.21 -12.78
CA ASP A 128 -7.79 -13.34 -13.97
C ASP A 128 -7.35 -11.90 -13.71
N TRP A 129 -7.25 -11.51 -12.44
CA TRP A 129 -6.93 -10.15 -12.04
C TRP A 129 -5.44 -9.89 -12.12
N ARG A 130 -5.05 -8.77 -12.73
CA ARG A 130 -3.66 -8.30 -12.76
C ARG A 130 -3.40 -7.45 -11.51
N PRO A 131 -2.55 -7.89 -10.58
CA PRO A 131 -2.14 -7.07 -9.46
C PRO A 131 -1.21 -5.96 -9.92
N LEU A 132 -1.49 -4.75 -9.45
CA LEU A 132 -0.74 -3.54 -9.78
C LEU A 132 0.00 -3.01 -8.56
N SER A 133 -0.68 -2.94 -7.42
CA SER A 133 -0.13 -2.37 -6.19
C SER A 133 -0.41 -3.28 -4.99
N ILE A 134 0.45 -3.19 -3.99
CA ILE A 134 0.36 -3.97 -2.77
C ILE A 134 0.78 -3.13 -1.56
N HIS A 135 0.09 -3.33 -0.45
CA HIS A 135 0.42 -2.72 0.83
C HIS A 135 0.19 -3.73 1.95
N PHE A 136 1.13 -3.79 2.89
CA PHE A 136 0.99 -4.56 4.12
C PHE A 136 0.68 -3.60 5.25
N SER A 137 -0.48 -3.79 5.88
CA SER A 137 -0.90 -2.99 7.01
C SER A 137 -0.39 -3.61 8.31
N ARG A 138 0.47 -2.88 9.02
CA ARG A 138 1.04 -3.31 10.32
C ARG A 138 0.01 -3.33 11.46
N ILE A 139 -1.13 -2.67 11.31
CA ILE A 139 -2.14 -2.57 12.38
C ILE A 139 -2.97 -3.85 12.48
N ASN A 140 -3.35 -4.42 11.34
CA ASN A 140 -4.23 -5.59 11.25
C ASN A 140 -3.56 -6.80 10.58
N GLU A 141 -2.30 -6.67 10.18
CA GLU A 141 -1.52 -7.69 9.45
C GLU A 141 -2.15 -8.10 8.11
N ASP A 142 -2.99 -7.24 7.54
CA ASP A 142 -3.66 -7.51 6.26
C ASP A 142 -2.85 -7.01 5.07
N ILE A 143 -3.09 -7.65 3.94
CA ILE A 143 -2.50 -7.33 2.65
C ILE A 143 -3.58 -6.75 1.77
N LEU A 144 -3.39 -5.51 1.34
CA LEU A 144 -4.26 -4.80 0.42
C LEU A 144 -3.63 -4.84 -0.96
N VAL A 145 -4.39 -5.29 -1.96
CA VAL A 145 -3.89 -5.45 -3.33
C VAL A 145 -4.83 -4.77 -4.30
N GLY A 146 -4.30 -3.79 -5.03
CA GLY A 146 -4.97 -3.10 -6.12
C GLY A 146 -4.84 -3.93 -7.38
N MET A 147 -5.96 -4.24 -8.01
CA MET A 147 -5.99 -5.09 -9.20
C MET A 147 -6.91 -4.55 -10.28
N VAL A 148 -6.60 -4.89 -11.52
CA VAL A 148 -7.44 -4.63 -12.69
C VAL A 148 -7.74 -5.93 -13.42
N ASN A 149 -8.92 -6.01 -14.03
CA ASN A 149 -9.30 -7.07 -14.94
C ASN A 149 -9.52 -6.46 -16.33
N CYS A 150 -8.60 -6.76 -17.24
CA CYS A 150 -8.59 -6.19 -18.58
C CYS A 150 -9.69 -6.76 -19.49
N TYR A 151 -10.31 -7.89 -19.13
CA TYR A 151 -11.36 -8.51 -19.93
C TYR A 151 -12.70 -7.80 -19.75
N ASN A 152 -12.95 -7.24 -18.57
CA ASN A 152 -14.21 -6.57 -18.24
C ASN A 152 -14.03 -5.11 -17.79
N ASN A 153 -12.83 -4.55 -17.93
CA ASN A 153 -12.45 -3.19 -17.58
C ASN A 153 -12.78 -2.79 -16.12
N LYS A 154 -12.76 -3.75 -15.19
CA LYS A 154 -13.02 -3.49 -13.77
C LYS A 154 -11.72 -3.34 -13.00
N ALA A 155 -11.73 -2.46 -11.99
CA ALA A 155 -10.70 -2.43 -10.97
C ALA A 155 -11.28 -2.75 -9.59
N ARG A 156 -10.43 -3.28 -8.72
CA ARG A 156 -10.80 -3.62 -7.35
C ARG A 156 -9.61 -3.54 -6.43
N VAL A 157 -9.93 -3.47 -5.14
CA VAL A 157 -8.97 -3.72 -4.07
C VAL A 157 -9.43 -4.95 -3.33
N THR A 158 -8.54 -5.93 -3.22
CA THR A 158 -8.81 -7.10 -2.40
C THR A 158 -7.97 -7.02 -1.15
N ARG A 159 -8.63 -7.19 -0.01
CA ARG A 159 -8.01 -7.33 1.29
C ARG A 159 -7.86 -8.82 1.57
N TYR A 160 -6.62 -9.25 1.78
CA TYR A 160 -6.26 -10.59 2.23
C TYR A 160 -5.79 -10.51 3.67
N ASN A 161 -5.99 -11.57 4.44
CA ASN A 161 -5.30 -11.72 5.72
C ASN A 161 -3.82 -12.08 5.49
N LYS A 162 -3.03 -12.12 6.57
CA LYS A 162 -1.61 -12.50 6.52
C LYS A 162 -1.29 -13.87 5.91
N THR A 163 -2.26 -14.79 5.91
CA THR A 163 -2.10 -16.14 5.32
C THR A 163 -2.52 -16.20 3.86
N GLY A 164 -2.96 -15.08 3.27
CA GLY A 164 -3.38 -14.99 1.88
C GLY A 164 -4.83 -15.39 1.61
N LYS A 165 -5.65 -15.54 2.65
CA LYS A 165 -7.10 -15.75 2.51
C LYS A 165 -7.79 -14.42 2.24
N VAL A 166 -8.70 -14.41 1.27
CA VAL A 166 -9.53 -13.24 0.95
C VAL A 166 -10.45 -12.91 2.12
N LEU A 167 -10.40 -11.65 2.58
CA LEU A 167 -11.31 -11.09 3.57
C LEU A 167 -12.41 -10.25 2.92
N GLN A 168 -12.04 -9.42 1.94
CA GLN A 168 -12.96 -8.48 1.32
C GLN A 168 -12.53 -8.14 -0.12
N ASN A 169 -13.52 -7.91 -0.99
CA ASN A 169 -13.32 -7.30 -2.30
C ASN A 169 -14.08 -5.97 -2.36
N ILE A 170 -13.37 -4.90 -2.65
CA ILE A 170 -13.90 -3.54 -2.71
C ILE A 170 -13.84 -3.09 -4.18
N GLN A 171 -15.00 -2.86 -4.79
CA GLN A 171 -15.13 -2.56 -6.23
C GLN A 171 -15.96 -1.30 -6.51
N LYS A 172 -17.00 -1.06 -5.71
CA LYS A 172 -18.00 -0.03 -5.95
C LYS A 172 -18.32 0.71 -4.66
N HIS A 173 -18.76 1.96 -4.80
CA HIS A 173 -19.45 2.67 -3.73
C HIS A 173 -20.80 2.02 -3.42
N ASN A 174 -21.36 2.32 -2.25
CA ASN A 174 -22.69 1.86 -1.85
C ASN A 174 -23.81 2.35 -2.79
N ASN A 175 -23.57 3.44 -3.53
CA ASN A 175 -24.47 4.00 -4.54
C ASN A 175 -24.38 3.28 -5.92
N GLY A 176 -23.48 2.30 -6.07
CA GLY A 176 -23.32 1.48 -7.29
C GLY A 176 -22.25 1.95 -8.28
N GLU A 177 -21.63 3.11 -8.06
CA GLU A 177 -20.57 3.68 -8.90
C GLU A 177 -19.23 2.93 -8.72
N GLU A 178 -18.43 2.86 -9.78
CA GLU A 178 -17.11 2.21 -9.75
C GLU A 178 -16.13 3.03 -8.92
N LEU A 179 -15.45 2.36 -7.98
CA LEU A 179 -14.60 3.03 -6.99
C LEU A 179 -13.19 3.31 -7.53
N TYR A 180 -12.75 2.54 -8.52
CA TYR A 180 -11.36 2.54 -8.98
C TYR A 180 -11.29 2.39 -10.51
N GLY A 181 -10.35 3.09 -11.15
CA GLY A 181 -9.96 2.84 -12.54
C GLY A 181 -8.63 2.11 -12.66
N TYR A 182 -7.60 2.56 -11.93
CA TYR A 182 -6.25 1.97 -11.99
C TYR A 182 -5.49 2.18 -10.66
N PRO A 183 -5.61 1.24 -9.68
CA PRO A 183 -5.00 1.41 -8.36
C PRO A 183 -3.48 1.19 -8.40
N ARG A 184 -2.70 2.24 -8.67
CA ARG A 184 -1.22 2.19 -8.81
C ARG A 184 -0.46 2.22 -7.50
N CYS A 185 -1.05 2.73 -6.42
CA CYS A 185 -0.46 2.66 -5.09
C CYS A 185 -1.54 2.60 -4.01
N ILE A 186 -1.22 1.88 -2.93
CA ILE A 186 -2.06 1.75 -1.74
C ILE A 186 -1.21 2.19 -0.56
N THR A 187 -1.73 3.10 0.24
CA THR A 187 -1.12 3.48 1.52
C THR A 187 -2.09 3.17 2.64
N SER A 188 -1.58 3.07 3.86
CA SER A 188 -2.39 2.84 5.06
C SER A 188 -3.45 3.93 5.31
N MET A 189 -3.28 5.12 4.70
CA MET A 189 -4.21 6.25 4.80
C MET A 189 -5.15 6.39 3.58
N GLY A 190 -5.09 5.47 2.62
CA GLY A 190 -5.93 5.49 1.42
C GLY A 190 -5.19 5.14 0.14
N ILE A 191 -5.96 5.01 -0.94
CA ILE A 191 -5.46 4.70 -2.29
C ILE A 191 -5.31 6.02 -3.03
N SER A 192 -4.09 6.35 -3.45
CA SER A 192 -3.91 7.49 -4.35
C SER A 192 -4.26 7.04 -5.77
N VAL A 193 -5.40 7.49 -6.26
CA VAL A 193 -5.83 7.31 -7.65
C VAL A 193 -5.22 8.48 -8.42
N HIS A 194 -4.13 8.26 -9.16
CA HIS A 194 -3.65 9.27 -10.09
C HIS A 194 -4.69 9.38 -11.22
N GLN A 195 -5.62 10.31 -11.08
CA GLN A 195 -6.61 10.66 -12.09
C GLN A 195 -5.84 11.36 -13.22
N THR A 196 -5.44 10.61 -14.24
CA THR A 196 -5.03 11.24 -15.50
C THR A 196 -6.32 11.67 -16.19
N ILE A 197 -6.80 12.86 -15.86
CA ILE A 197 -7.72 13.59 -16.72
C ILE A 197 -6.89 13.99 -17.94
N THR A 198 -6.88 13.15 -18.97
CA THR A 198 -6.57 13.61 -20.32
C THR A 198 -7.70 14.54 -20.72
N ASN A 199 -7.46 15.85 -20.61
CA ASN A 199 -8.22 16.83 -21.36
C ASN A 199 -8.04 16.49 -22.84
N ALA A 200 -9.10 16.01 -23.48
CA ALA A 200 -9.22 16.02 -24.92
C ALA A 200 -9.99 17.29 -25.30
N LEU A 201 -9.28 18.18 -25.99
CA LEU A 201 -9.69 19.36 -26.79
C LEU A 201 -10.99 20.08 -26.40
#